data_AF-A0A6G4V0G8-F1
#
_entry.id   AF-A0A6G4V0G8-F1
#
_cell.length_a   1.000
_cell.length_b   1.000
_cell.length_c   1.000
_cell.angle_alpha   90.00
_cell.angle_beta   90.00
_cell.angle_gamma   90.00
#
_symmetry.space_group_name_H-M   'P 1'
#
loop_
_entity.id
_entity.type
_entity.pdbx_description
1 polymer ?
#
loop_
_entity_poly.entity_id
_entity_poly.type
_entity_poly.pdbx_seq_one_letter_code
_entity_poly.pdbx_strand_id
1 'polypeptide(L)'
;MPEEDDTMRKDGDIAVAPDRRGWNVRPYQARDEPTVRDLIDADRLPGQPRCVPELPAAALQGCPSAAGWQAPARARLSVLTDADDRPLGTIAFLSWQDLRSGLIHLLHAREDTAALQDLVAHALAALGDCPRIEAFTCAEPGALGPGGLPRTHRAATHDVLVRRGFTGRLRGHYLLRSLRCGPSPPKLVADVFPNEFPPGHRLVFHEAAEPVAEIVVSTARDRTATVYWLETVSPYRHRGLGRKLLDQALALLAEEGATHVVAVVGTSSRPTGTSGAAPRLFHEAGFELVDELWEYDRLSDAVSAPHRTQGR
;
A
#
# COMPACT_ATOMS: atom_id res chain seq x y z
N MET A 1 50.41 -30.72 -32.48
CA MET A 1 49.64 -31.24 -33.62
C MET A 1 48.99 -32.54 -33.18
N PRO A 2 47.66 -32.63 -33.01
CA PRO A 2 46.59 -31.62 -33.23
C PRO A 2 46.04 -31.05 -31.89
N GLU A 3 45.74 -29.75 -31.80
CA GLU A 3 44.46 -29.03 -32.11
C GLU A 3 43.44 -29.18 -30.96
N GLU A 4 43.28 -28.15 -30.13
CA GLU A 4 42.28 -27.07 -30.25
C GLU A 4 40.84 -27.59 -30.16
N ASP A 5 40.14 -27.29 -29.07
CA ASP A 5 38.88 -26.57 -29.25
C ASP A 5 38.61 -25.61 -28.09
N ASP A 6 38.58 -24.35 -28.49
CA ASP A 6 38.27 -23.14 -27.76
C ASP A 6 36.75 -23.00 -27.73
N THR A 7 36.17 -22.87 -26.54
CA THR A 7 34.84 -22.24 -26.44
C THR A 7 34.77 -21.41 -25.17
N MET A 8 35.32 -20.19 -25.31
CA MET A 8 34.81 -18.97 -24.71
C MET A 8 33.28 -19.02 -24.51
N ARG A 9 32.83 -19.09 -23.25
CA ARG A 9 31.48 -18.68 -22.88
C ARG A 9 31.48 -17.18 -22.66
N LYS A 10 30.81 -16.52 -23.61
CA LYS A 10 30.53 -15.10 -23.72
C LYS A 10 30.20 -14.44 -22.38
N ASP A 11 30.87 -13.31 -22.17
CA ASP A 11 30.46 -12.23 -21.28
C ASP A 11 28.95 -12.02 -21.36
N GLY A 12 28.31 -12.12 -20.20
CA GLY A 12 26.93 -11.72 -20.06
C GLY A 12 26.81 -10.24 -20.38
N ASP A 13 25.89 -9.92 -21.29
CA ASP A 13 25.45 -8.56 -21.58
C ASP A 13 25.14 -7.84 -20.25
N ILE A 14 26.08 -7.03 -19.79
CA ILE A 14 25.81 -5.98 -18.82
C ILE A 14 24.96 -4.98 -19.59
N ALA A 15 23.63 -5.08 -19.42
CA ALA A 15 22.70 -4.08 -19.91
C ALA A 15 23.22 -2.71 -19.47
N VAL A 16 23.70 -1.93 -20.44
CA VAL A 16 24.18 -0.57 -20.21
C VAL A 16 23.01 0.19 -19.58
N ALA A 17 23.17 0.59 -18.32
CA ALA A 17 22.19 1.42 -17.65
C ALA A 17 21.91 2.64 -18.54
N PRO A 18 20.63 3.02 -18.74
CA PRO A 18 20.30 4.16 -19.59
C PRO A 18 21.13 5.38 -19.17
N ASP A 19 21.70 6.09 -20.15
CA ASP A 19 22.50 7.28 -19.90
C ASP A 19 21.64 8.28 -19.11
N ARG A 20 22.05 8.59 -17.89
CA ARG A 20 21.32 9.49 -16.97
C ARG A 20 21.35 10.95 -17.43
N ARG A 21 22.03 11.25 -18.55
CA ARG A 21 22.04 12.58 -19.15
C ARG A 21 20.64 12.96 -19.63
N GLY A 22 20.11 14.04 -19.05
CA GLY A 22 18.83 14.62 -19.44
C GLY A 22 17.66 14.24 -18.54
N TRP A 23 17.89 13.48 -17.46
CA TRP A 23 16.86 13.27 -16.45
C TRP A 23 16.58 14.56 -15.67
N ASN A 24 15.30 14.85 -15.44
CA ASN A 24 14.87 16.03 -14.69
C ASN A 24 13.64 15.72 -13.83
N VAL A 25 13.62 16.20 -12.59
CA VAL A 25 12.42 16.10 -11.74
C VAL A 25 11.67 17.43 -11.79
N ARG A 26 10.40 17.39 -12.21
CA ARG A 26 9.53 18.56 -12.31
C ARG A 26 8.17 18.32 -11.64
N PRO A 27 7.40 19.40 -11.35
CA PRO A 27 6.02 19.24 -10.92
C PRO A 27 5.18 18.46 -11.95
N TYR A 28 4.26 17.66 -11.44
CA TYR A 28 3.26 16.96 -12.26
C TYR A 28 2.40 17.95 -13.05
N GLN A 29 2.07 17.57 -14.28
CA GLN A 29 1.18 18.28 -15.18
C GLN A 29 0.07 17.34 -15.66
N ALA A 30 -1.08 17.89 -16.04
CA ALA A 30 -2.22 17.09 -16.50
C ALA A 30 -1.89 16.17 -17.70
N ARG A 31 -0.92 16.56 -18.55
CA ARG A 31 -0.44 15.73 -19.67
C ARG A 31 0.29 14.46 -19.24
N ASP A 32 0.80 14.42 -18.00
CA ASP A 32 1.52 13.27 -17.47
C ASP A 32 0.57 12.16 -17.01
N GLU A 33 -0.73 12.44 -16.84
CA GLU A 33 -1.74 11.53 -16.26
C GLU A 33 -1.67 10.11 -16.84
N PRO A 34 -1.70 9.91 -18.17
CA PRO A 34 -1.77 8.56 -18.71
C PRO A 34 -0.51 7.76 -18.38
N THR A 35 0.66 8.39 -18.48
CA THR A 35 1.95 7.72 -18.22
C THR A 35 2.13 7.46 -16.72
N VAL A 36 1.71 8.39 -15.86
CA VAL A 36 1.73 8.21 -14.41
C VAL A 36 0.81 7.08 -13.99
N ARG A 37 -0.38 6.97 -14.58
CA ARG A 37 -1.29 5.84 -14.35
C ARG A 37 -0.63 4.52 -14.76
N ASP A 38 0.00 4.47 -15.93
CA ASP A 38 0.70 3.28 -16.40
C ASP A 38 1.88 2.89 -15.50
N LEU A 39 2.57 3.86 -14.91
CA LEU A 39 3.63 3.62 -13.91
C LEU A 39 3.07 2.99 -12.62
N ILE A 40 1.92 3.48 -12.15
CA ILE A 40 1.25 2.94 -10.95
C ILE A 40 0.74 1.52 -11.22
N ASP A 41 0.10 1.31 -12.37
CA ASP A 41 -0.44 0.00 -12.77
C ASP A 41 0.67 -1.04 -13.00
N ALA A 42 1.87 -0.61 -13.41
CA ALA A 42 3.02 -1.51 -13.58
C ALA A 42 3.54 -2.09 -12.25
N ASP A 43 3.39 -1.35 -11.15
CA ASP A 43 3.84 -1.74 -9.81
C ASP A 43 2.74 -2.42 -8.96
N ARG A 44 1.60 -2.75 -9.61
CA ARG A 44 0.38 -3.25 -8.97
C ARG A 44 0.54 -4.70 -8.48
N LEU A 45 -0.01 -5.00 -7.30
CA LEU A 45 -0.08 -6.36 -6.78
C LEU A 45 -1.15 -7.21 -7.49
N PRO A 46 -1.00 -8.54 -7.54
CA PRO A 46 -2.08 -9.45 -7.93
C PRO A 46 -3.40 -9.15 -7.22
N GLY A 47 -4.47 -8.90 -7.98
CA GLY A 47 -5.81 -8.59 -7.46
C GLY A 47 -6.00 -7.15 -6.96
N GLN A 48 -4.98 -6.30 -6.94
CA GLN A 48 -5.22 -4.88 -6.63
C GLN A 48 -6.01 -4.24 -7.79
N PRO A 49 -7.03 -3.40 -7.54
CA PRO A 49 -7.74 -2.71 -8.62
C PRO A 49 -6.82 -1.86 -9.50
N ARG A 50 -7.16 -1.70 -10.78
CA ARG A 50 -6.43 -0.77 -11.66
C ARG A 50 -6.54 0.67 -11.17
N CYS A 51 -5.48 1.44 -11.41
CA CYS A 51 -5.45 2.87 -11.16
C CYS A 51 -6.53 3.57 -12.01
N VAL A 52 -7.35 4.39 -11.36
CA VAL A 52 -8.38 5.20 -12.03
C VAL A 52 -7.88 6.63 -12.25
N PRO A 53 -8.41 7.37 -13.26
CA PRO A 53 -7.93 8.73 -13.58
C PRO A 53 -8.05 9.73 -12.42
N GLU A 54 -8.93 9.49 -11.45
CA GLU A 54 -9.14 10.34 -10.28
C GLU A 54 -7.99 10.23 -9.26
N LEU A 55 -7.10 9.24 -9.41
CA LEU A 55 -6.08 8.91 -8.42
C LEU A 55 -4.96 9.97 -8.29
N PRO A 56 -4.38 10.53 -9.38
CA PRO A 56 -3.43 11.63 -9.26
C PRO A 56 -4.04 12.86 -8.58
N ALA A 57 -5.33 13.12 -8.78
CA ALA A 57 -6.06 14.18 -8.09
C ALA A 57 -6.24 13.86 -6.60
N ALA A 58 -6.57 12.61 -6.25
CA ALA A 58 -6.65 12.16 -4.86
C ALA A 58 -5.28 12.23 -4.14
N ALA A 59 -4.19 11.88 -4.84
CA ALA A 59 -2.83 12.02 -4.31
C ALA A 59 -2.48 13.50 -4.01
N LEU A 60 -2.97 14.43 -4.83
CA LEU A 60 -2.81 15.87 -4.63
C LEU A 60 -3.74 16.45 -3.54
N GLN A 61 -4.89 15.83 -3.29
CA GLN A 61 -5.78 16.21 -2.18
C GLN A 61 -5.22 15.80 -0.81
N GLY A 62 -4.26 14.86 -0.79
CA GLY A 62 -3.63 14.33 0.41
C GLY A 62 -4.48 13.25 1.11
N CYS A 63 -3.86 12.45 1.99
CA CYS A 63 -4.62 11.52 2.84
C CYS A 63 -5.46 12.37 3.83
N PRO A 64 -6.81 12.25 3.86
CA PRO A 64 -7.60 12.83 4.94
C PRO A 64 -7.05 12.26 6.25
N SER A 65 -6.68 13.13 7.18
CA SER A 65 -5.93 12.69 8.36
C SER A 65 -6.73 11.64 9.12
N ALA A 66 -6.12 10.49 9.41
CA ALA A 66 -6.71 9.46 10.25
C ALA A 66 -6.83 9.88 11.74
N ALA A 67 -6.46 11.12 12.09
CA ALA A 67 -6.24 11.56 13.47
C ALA A 67 -6.75 12.99 13.79
N GLY A 68 -7.64 13.57 12.96
CA GLY A 68 -8.22 14.90 13.22
C GLY A 68 -7.24 16.07 13.08
N TRP A 69 -6.20 15.90 12.26
CA TRP A 69 -5.20 16.92 11.97
C TRP A 69 -5.70 17.91 10.93
N GLN A 70 -5.19 19.14 10.98
CA GLN A 70 -5.45 20.11 9.92
C GLN A 70 -4.94 19.60 8.57
N ALA A 71 -5.54 20.09 7.48
CA ALA A 71 -5.15 19.75 6.12
C ALA A 71 -3.63 19.95 5.94
N PRO A 72 -2.94 19.04 5.22
CA PRO A 72 -1.50 19.16 5.00
C PRO A 72 -1.16 20.52 4.39
N ALA A 73 -0.08 21.13 4.88
CA ALA A 73 0.32 22.48 4.48
C ALA A 73 0.66 22.57 2.98
N ARG A 74 1.13 21.47 2.38
CA ARG A 74 1.44 21.40 0.95
C ARG A 74 1.56 19.97 0.43
N ALA A 75 0.53 19.48 -0.26
CA ALA A 75 0.67 18.29 -1.09
C ALA A 75 1.47 18.58 -2.35
N ARG A 76 2.37 17.67 -2.73
CA ARG A 76 3.19 17.80 -3.94
C ARG A 76 3.24 16.46 -4.66
N LEU A 77 3.00 16.51 -5.97
CA LEU A 77 3.24 15.41 -6.90
C LEU A 77 4.33 15.86 -7.88
N SER A 78 5.41 15.09 -7.97
CA SER A 78 6.52 15.34 -8.89
C SER A 78 6.70 14.14 -9.83
N VAL A 79 7.25 14.42 -11.00
CA VAL A 79 7.52 13.45 -12.06
C VAL A 79 8.98 13.57 -12.45
N LEU A 80 9.67 12.43 -12.53
CA LEU A 80 10.97 12.32 -13.18
C LEU A 80 10.73 12.12 -14.67
N THR A 81 11.33 12.93 -15.52
CA THR A 81 11.26 12.83 -16.97
C THR A 81 12.63 12.58 -17.59
N ASP A 82 12.64 11.94 -18.76
CA ASP A 82 13.83 11.83 -19.62
C ASP A 82 14.10 13.11 -20.44
N ALA A 83 15.09 13.05 -21.33
CA ALA A 83 15.46 14.17 -22.21
C ALA A 83 14.34 14.57 -23.19
N ASP A 84 13.40 13.67 -23.49
CA ASP A 84 12.24 13.90 -24.36
C ASP A 84 11.00 14.35 -23.56
N ASP A 85 11.18 14.68 -22.27
CA ASP A 85 10.14 15.02 -21.30
C ASP A 85 9.11 13.91 -21.06
N ARG A 86 9.48 12.64 -21.26
CA ARG A 86 8.61 11.49 -20.99
C ARG A 86 8.72 11.06 -19.54
N PRO A 87 7.59 10.86 -18.82
CA PRO A 87 7.61 10.38 -17.44
C PRO A 87 8.25 9.00 -17.29
N LEU A 88 9.28 8.91 -16.46
CA LEU A 88 9.96 7.67 -16.05
C LEU A 88 9.58 7.22 -14.64
N GLY A 89 9.15 8.16 -13.81
CA GLY A 89 8.73 7.86 -12.44
C GLY A 89 7.97 9.01 -11.80
N THR A 90 7.30 8.75 -10.69
CA THR A 90 6.52 9.74 -9.96
C THR A 90 6.66 9.56 -8.44
N ILE A 91 6.54 10.66 -7.70
CA ILE A 91 6.55 10.67 -6.24
C ILE A 91 5.54 11.69 -5.72
N ALA A 92 4.76 11.30 -4.71
CA ALA A 92 3.88 12.20 -3.98
C ALA A 92 4.27 12.27 -2.51
N PHE A 93 4.32 13.50 -1.99
CA PHE A 93 4.68 13.76 -0.61
C PHE A 93 3.95 14.97 -0.03
N LEU A 94 3.77 14.93 1.29
CA LEU A 94 3.08 15.93 2.11
C LEU A 94 4.03 16.44 3.19
N SER A 95 3.78 17.66 3.65
CA SER A 95 4.43 18.21 4.85
C SER A 95 3.41 18.93 5.72
N TRP A 96 3.58 18.79 7.04
CA TRP A 96 2.82 19.51 8.07
C TRP A 96 3.79 20.42 8.82
N GLN A 97 3.57 21.74 8.74
CA GLN A 97 4.46 22.72 9.36
C GLN A 97 4.36 22.69 10.88
N ASP A 98 3.14 22.52 11.41
CA ASP A 98 2.82 22.42 12.83
C ASP A 98 3.42 21.16 13.48
N LEU A 99 3.33 20.03 12.79
CA LEU A 99 3.86 18.75 13.28
C LEU A 99 5.33 18.51 12.89
N ARG A 100 5.91 19.44 12.13
CA ARG A 100 7.25 19.33 11.53
C ARG A 100 7.51 17.93 10.95
N SER A 101 6.51 17.37 10.28
CA SER A 101 6.53 15.99 9.80
C SER A 101 6.32 15.95 8.29
N GLY A 102 7.03 15.04 7.62
CA GLY A 102 6.87 14.75 6.20
C GLY A 102 6.29 13.36 5.97
N LEU A 103 5.56 13.18 4.87
CA LEU A 103 5.06 11.87 4.44
C LEU A 103 5.32 11.66 2.96
N ILE A 104 5.96 10.56 2.60
CA ILE A 104 5.98 10.03 1.23
C ILE A 104 4.90 8.95 1.13
N HIS A 105 3.84 9.18 0.36
CA HIS A 105 2.71 8.25 0.28
C HIS A 105 2.53 7.59 -1.10
N LEU A 106 3.32 8.00 -2.10
CA LEU A 106 3.34 7.40 -3.43
C LEU A 106 4.74 7.53 -4.01
N LEU A 107 5.25 6.47 -4.63
CA LEU A 107 6.54 6.45 -5.33
C LEU A 107 6.52 5.32 -6.34
N HIS A 108 6.59 5.59 -7.64
CA HIS A 108 6.54 4.58 -8.71
C HIS A 108 7.56 4.88 -9.78
N ALA A 109 8.29 3.85 -10.22
CA ALA A 109 9.30 3.97 -11.27
C ALA A 109 9.66 2.60 -11.90
N ARG A 110 8.72 1.63 -11.89
CA ARG A 110 8.95 0.26 -12.41
C ARG A 110 10.17 -0.43 -11.77
N GLU A 111 10.41 -0.13 -10.50
CA GLU A 111 11.59 -0.57 -9.75
C GLU A 111 12.95 -0.19 -10.38
N ASP A 112 13.01 0.83 -11.25
CA ASP A 112 14.28 1.42 -11.71
C ASP A 112 15.01 2.10 -10.54
N THR A 113 16.12 1.52 -10.11
CA THR A 113 16.83 1.95 -8.92
C THR A 113 17.36 3.38 -9.04
N ALA A 114 17.81 3.81 -10.21
CA ALA A 114 18.34 5.16 -10.39
C ALA A 114 17.23 6.20 -10.33
N ALA A 115 16.09 5.94 -10.97
CA ALA A 115 14.92 6.81 -10.96
C ALA A 115 14.36 6.96 -9.54
N LEU A 116 14.26 5.85 -8.80
CA LEU A 116 13.85 5.85 -7.40
C LEU A 116 14.80 6.68 -6.52
N GLN A 117 16.12 6.56 -6.73
CA GLN A 117 17.11 7.33 -5.96
C GLN A 117 16.97 8.85 -6.16
N ASP A 118 16.70 9.29 -7.39
CA ASP A 118 16.54 10.71 -7.73
C ASP A 118 15.21 11.27 -7.21
N LEU A 119 14.12 10.48 -7.33
CA LEU A 119 12.82 10.86 -6.79
C LEU A 119 12.85 10.98 -5.25
N VAL A 120 13.44 10.00 -4.55
CA VAL A 120 13.57 10.07 -3.08
C VAL A 120 14.49 11.22 -2.66
N ALA A 121 15.61 11.45 -3.36
CA ALA A 121 16.47 12.60 -3.09
C ALA A 121 15.72 13.93 -3.23
N HIS A 122 14.94 14.08 -4.29
CA HIS A 122 14.09 15.25 -4.53
C HIS A 122 13.08 15.47 -3.40
N ALA A 123 12.34 14.43 -3.00
CA ALA A 123 11.40 14.55 -1.90
C ALA A 123 12.08 14.91 -0.58
N LEU A 124 13.21 14.28 -0.24
CA LEU A 124 13.95 14.59 0.98
C LEU A 124 14.46 16.04 0.99
N ALA A 125 15.00 16.54 -0.14
CA ALA A 125 15.41 17.94 -0.26
C ALA A 125 14.21 18.90 -0.09
N ALA A 126 13.05 18.54 -0.65
CA ALA A 126 11.84 19.35 -0.57
C ALA A 126 11.16 19.32 0.81
N LEU A 127 11.28 18.21 1.55
CA LEU A 127 10.81 18.06 2.93
C LEU A 127 11.75 18.75 3.94
N GLY A 128 12.99 19.05 3.55
CA GLY A 128 13.93 19.87 4.32
C GLY A 128 14.16 19.35 5.74
N ASP A 129 14.10 20.25 6.71
CA ASP A 129 14.41 19.99 8.13
C ASP A 129 13.24 19.36 8.91
N CYS A 130 12.40 18.55 8.26
CA CYS A 130 11.41 17.75 8.97
C CYS A 130 12.15 16.77 9.90
N PRO A 131 12.05 16.88 11.24
CA PRO A 131 12.64 15.94 12.20
C PRO A 131 12.17 14.50 12.00
N ARG A 132 10.99 14.31 11.42
CA ARG A 132 10.42 13.00 11.15
C ARG A 132 9.84 12.95 9.73
N ILE A 133 10.22 11.94 8.98
CA ILE A 133 9.67 11.66 7.66
C ILE A 133 9.20 10.22 7.65
N GLU A 134 7.90 10.04 7.43
CA GLU A 134 7.28 8.75 7.25
C GLU A 134 7.19 8.40 5.76
N ALA A 135 7.22 7.12 5.43
CA ALA A 135 6.86 6.65 4.10
C ALA A 135 5.93 5.43 4.17
N PHE A 136 4.92 5.42 3.31
CA PHE A 136 3.93 4.34 3.20
C PHE A 136 3.17 4.06 4.50
N THR A 137 2.86 5.10 5.29
CA THR A 137 2.10 4.98 6.56
C THR A 137 0.59 5.22 6.42
N CYS A 138 0.04 5.49 5.22
CA CYS A 138 -1.39 5.80 5.07
C CYS A 138 -2.32 4.63 5.47
N ALA A 139 -3.43 5.00 6.10
CA ALA A 139 -4.25 4.14 6.98
C ALA A 139 -4.99 2.99 6.28
N GLU A 140 -5.47 3.18 5.06
CA GLU A 140 -6.43 2.26 4.44
C GLU A 140 -6.00 1.80 3.04
N PRO A 141 -6.20 0.50 2.71
CA PRO A 141 -6.08 0.01 1.35
C PRO A 141 -7.10 0.72 0.46
N GLY A 142 -6.66 1.20 -0.70
CA GLY A 142 -7.54 1.89 -1.62
C GLY A 142 -6.89 2.08 -2.97
N ALA A 143 -7.41 3.06 -3.72
CA ALA A 143 -6.90 3.38 -5.05
C ALA A 143 -5.39 3.65 -5.00
N LEU A 144 -4.92 4.39 -3.98
CA LEU A 144 -3.51 4.78 -3.79
C LEU A 144 -2.56 3.64 -3.39
N GLY A 145 -3.07 2.43 -3.17
CA GLY A 145 -2.24 1.27 -2.81
C GLY A 145 -2.75 0.53 -1.58
N PRO A 146 -2.02 -0.52 -1.17
CA PRO A 146 -2.47 -1.45 -0.13
C PRO A 146 -2.30 -0.93 1.31
N GLY A 147 -1.95 0.34 1.51
CA GLY A 147 -1.70 0.90 2.85
C GLY A 147 -0.33 0.55 3.45
N GLY A 148 0.66 0.27 2.60
CA GLY A 148 2.06 -0.02 2.92
C GLY A 148 2.86 -0.31 1.63
N LEU A 149 4.19 -0.43 1.73
CA LEU A 149 5.04 -0.87 0.61
C LEU A 149 5.07 -2.41 0.55
N PRO A 150 4.66 -3.05 -0.55
CA PRO A 150 4.84 -4.48 -0.75
C PRO A 150 6.33 -4.81 -0.91
N ARG A 151 6.95 -5.39 0.12
CA ARG A 151 8.42 -5.47 0.18
C ARG A 151 9.01 -6.38 -0.90
N THR A 152 8.35 -7.48 -1.23
CA THR A 152 8.86 -8.47 -2.19
C THR A 152 8.70 -7.96 -3.63
N HIS A 153 7.51 -7.46 -3.96
CA HIS A 153 7.21 -6.95 -5.31
C HIS A 153 7.88 -5.60 -5.57
N ARG A 154 8.25 -4.87 -4.51
CA ARG A 154 8.90 -3.55 -4.61
C ARG A 154 10.23 -3.46 -3.85
N ALA A 155 11.09 -4.45 -4.10
CA ALA A 155 12.37 -4.62 -3.42
C ALA A 155 13.37 -3.47 -3.69
N ALA A 156 13.42 -2.92 -4.91
CA ALA A 156 14.32 -1.81 -5.21
C ALA A 156 13.89 -0.54 -4.47
N THR A 157 12.59 -0.32 -4.35
CA THR A 157 12.04 0.79 -3.55
C THR A 157 12.37 0.64 -2.07
N HIS A 158 12.22 -0.57 -1.51
CA HIS A 158 12.65 -0.88 -0.15
C HIS A 158 14.14 -0.53 0.05
N ASP A 159 15.01 -1.03 -0.82
CA ASP A 159 16.45 -0.82 -0.75
C ASP A 159 16.84 0.66 -0.81
N VAL A 160 16.19 1.43 -1.70
CA VAL A 160 16.43 2.87 -1.82
C VAL A 160 16.04 3.61 -0.55
N LEU A 161 14.91 3.28 0.07
CA LEU A 161 14.50 3.89 1.34
C LEU A 161 15.50 3.57 2.45
N VAL A 162 15.88 2.30 2.61
CA VAL A 162 16.84 1.88 3.64
C VAL A 162 18.19 2.58 3.46
N ARG A 163 18.71 2.64 2.22
CA ARG A 163 19.97 3.37 1.91
C ARG A 163 19.89 4.87 2.18
N ARG A 164 18.68 5.45 2.21
CA ARG A 164 18.43 6.86 2.54
C ARG A 164 18.16 7.09 4.04
N GLY A 165 18.37 6.07 4.87
CA GLY A 165 18.28 6.16 6.33
C GLY A 165 16.88 5.95 6.89
N PHE A 166 15.96 5.40 6.10
CA PHE A 166 14.68 4.95 6.63
C PHE A 166 14.82 3.60 7.35
N THR A 167 14.10 3.45 8.45
CA THR A 167 13.92 2.17 9.15
C THR A 167 12.56 1.60 8.79
N GLY A 168 12.55 0.41 8.20
CA GLY A 168 11.33 -0.29 7.82
C GLY A 168 10.73 -1.09 8.98
N ARG A 169 9.41 -1.22 8.99
CA ARG A 169 8.65 -2.04 9.92
C ARG A 169 7.51 -2.78 9.22
N LEU A 170 7.33 -4.05 9.56
CA LEU A 170 6.20 -4.84 9.11
C LEU A 170 4.88 -4.29 9.70
N ARG A 171 3.97 -3.86 8.81
CA ARG A 171 2.68 -3.27 9.16
C ARG A 171 1.52 -4.24 8.93
N GLY A 172 1.63 -5.11 7.93
CA GLY A 172 0.55 -6.01 7.56
C GLY A 172 0.93 -7.01 6.48
N HIS A 173 -0.08 -7.74 6.03
CA HIS A 173 0.01 -8.73 4.96
C HIS A 173 -1.02 -8.41 3.90
N TYR A 174 -0.62 -8.46 2.64
CA TYR A 174 -1.52 -8.44 1.50
C TYR A 174 -1.87 -9.87 1.12
N LEU A 175 -3.15 -10.20 1.17
CA LEU A 175 -3.66 -11.53 0.97
C LEU A 175 -4.57 -11.58 -0.25
N LEU A 176 -4.51 -12.68 -1.00
CA LEU A 176 -5.36 -12.93 -2.17
C LEU A 176 -6.02 -14.29 -2.06
N ARG A 177 -7.29 -14.38 -2.45
CA ARG A 177 -8.01 -15.63 -2.65
C ARG A 177 -8.72 -15.61 -3.99
N SER A 178 -8.53 -16.64 -4.81
CA SER A 178 -9.40 -16.87 -5.96
C SER A 178 -10.74 -17.45 -5.50
N LEU A 179 -11.84 -16.89 -6.02
CA LEU A 179 -13.18 -17.45 -5.89
C LEU A 179 -13.43 -18.36 -7.07
N ARG A 180 -13.77 -19.62 -6.78
CA ARG A 180 -14.31 -20.52 -7.79
C ARG A 180 -15.82 -20.34 -7.79
N CYS A 181 -16.41 -20.35 -8.98
CA CYS A 181 -17.86 -20.47 -9.12
C CYS A 181 -18.26 -21.84 -8.54
N GLY A 182 -18.73 -21.83 -7.30
CA GLY A 182 -19.19 -23.00 -6.57
C GLY A 182 -20.71 -23.01 -6.51
N PRO A 183 -21.31 -24.11 -6.00
CA PRO A 183 -22.75 -24.13 -5.73
C PRO A 183 -23.12 -22.96 -4.81
N SER A 184 -24.30 -22.36 -5.02
CA SER A 184 -24.76 -21.25 -4.19
C SER A 184 -24.65 -21.62 -2.70
N PRO A 185 -24.10 -20.72 -1.89
CA PRO A 185 -23.93 -20.92 -0.46
C PRO A 185 -25.28 -21.14 0.24
N PRO A 186 -25.28 -21.71 1.46
CA PRO A 186 -26.47 -21.70 2.30
C PRO A 186 -26.96 -20.25 2.50
N LYS A 187 -28.27 -20.09 2.62
CA LYS A 187 -28.97 -18.81 2.86
C LYS A 187 -28.17 -17.92 3.83
N LEU A 188 -27.88 -16.68 3.42
CA LEU A 188 -27.23 -15.68 4.27
C LEU A 188 -28.02 -15.54 5.58
N VAL A 189 -27.29 -15.62 6.70
CA VAL A 189 -27.82 -15.45 8.06
C VAL A 189 -27.51 -14.05 8.60
N ALA A 190 -26.47 -13.39 8.06
CA ALA A 190 -26.15 -12.02 8.38
C ALA A 190 -27.14 -11.06 7.74
N ASP A 191 -27.45 -9.97 8.42
CA ASP A 191 -28.13 -8.84 7.81
C ASP A 191 -27.15 -8.15 6.86
N VAL A 192 -27.61 -7.83 5.65
CA VAL A 192 -26.81 -7.21 4.60
C VAL A 192 -27.31 -5.80 4.35
N PHE A 193 -26.42 -4.83 4.48
CA PHE A 193 -26.70 -3.42 4.26
C PHE A 193 -25.81 -2.88 3.13
N PRO A 194 -26.31 -1.98 2.27
CA PRO A 194 -25.43 -1.19 1.41
C PRO A 194 -24.51 -0.33 2.28
N ASN A 195 -23.26 -0.16 1.86
CA ASN A 195 -22.29 0.72 2.50
C ASN A 195 -21.81 1.76 1.48
N GLU A 196 -21.78 3.04 1.88
CA GLU A 196 -21.37 4.13 0.97
C GLU A 196 -19.86 4.38 1.02
N PHE A 197 -19.21 4.14 2.16
CA PHE A 197 -17.79 4.42 2.38
C PHE A 197 -17.11 3.32 3.22
N PRO A 198 -16.25 2.48 2.63
CA PRO A 198 -16.05 2.31 1.18
C PRO A 198 -17.31 1.74 0.51
N PRO A 199 -17.57 2.06 -0.78
CA PRO A 199 -18.77 1.61 -1.49
C PRO A 199 -18.83 0.09 -1.58
N GLY A 200 -19.92 -0.53 -1.15
CA GLY A 200 -20.08 -1.98 -1.15
C GLY A 200 -21.17 -2.48 -0.21
N HIS A 201 -20.88 -3.54 0.53
CA HIS A 201 -21.79 -4.19 1.47
C HIS A 201 -21.19 -4.25 2.87
N ARG A 202 -22.02 -4.01 3.88
CA ARG A 202 -21.75 -4.30 5.29
C ARG A 202 -22.63 -5.46 5.71
N LEU A 203 -22.02 -6.56 6.14
CA LEU A 203 -22.74 -7.71 6.70
C LEU A 203 -22.57 -7.70 8.21
N VAL A 204 -23.66 -7.92 8.95
CA VAL A 204 -23.69 -7.81 10.41
C VAL A 204 -24.40 -9.03 11.00
N PHE A 205 -23.79 -9.61 12.04
CA PHE A 205 -24.51 -10.50 12.96
C PHE A 205 -24.98 -9.71 14.17
N HIS A 206 -26.23 -9.96 14.57
CA HIS A 206 -26.82 -9.39 15.76
C HIS A 206 -27.05 -10.47 16.83
N GLU A 207 -26.87 -10.09 18.10
CA GLU A 207 -27.43 -10.80 19.24
C GLU A 207 -28.49 -9.90 19.87
N ALA A 208 -29.75 -10.35 19.84
CA ALA A 208 -30.90 -9.47 19.99
C ALA A 208 -30.83 -8.28 19.01
N ALA A 209 -30.72 -7.05 19.52
CA ALA A 209 -30.62 -5.83 18.70
C ALA A 209 -29.18 -5.29 18.59
N GLU A 210 -28.20 -5.94 19.21
CA GLU A 210 -26.83 -5.43 19.27
C GLU A 210 -25.94 -6.09 18.21
N PRO A 211 -25.16 -5.32 17.42
CA PRO A 211 -24.22 -5.88 16.47
C PRO A 211 -23.04 -6.52 17.21
N VAL A 212 -22.81 -7.81 16.97
CA VAL A 212 -21.76 -8.59 17.66
C VAL A 212 -20.56 -8.94 16.76
N ALA A 213 -20.77 -8.93 15.44
CA ALA A 213 -19.71 -9.06 14.46
C ALA A 213 -20.10 -8.35 13.16
N GLU A 214 -19.12 -7.79 12.46
CA GLU A 214 -19.34 -7.09 11.20
C GLU A 214 -18.18 -7.30 10.22
N ILE A 215 -18.51 -7.23 8.93
CA ILE A 215 -17.54 -7.23 7.83
C ILE A 215 -17.99 -6.22 6.79
N VAL A 216 -17.03 -5.48 6.22
CA VAL A 216 -17.25 -4.54 5.12
C VAL A 216 -16.47 -5.02 3.90
N VAL A 217 -17.19 -5.21 2.80
CA VAL A 217 -16.65 -5.70 1.54
C VAL A 217 -17.11 -4.86 0.36
N SER A 218 -16.35 -4.84 -0.73
CA SER A 218 -16.79 -4.28 -2.01
C SER A 218 -16.40 -5.17 -3.17
N THR A 219 -17.12 -5.04 -4.28
CA THR A 219 -16.74 -5.64 -5.57
C THR A 219 -16.36 -4.52 -6.54
N ALA A 220 -15.11 -4.53 -7.02
CA ALA A 220 -14.67 -3.60 -8.05
C ALA A 220 -15.15 -4.04 -9.45
N ARG A 221 -15.15 -3.12 -10.41
CA ARG A 221 -15.60 -3.36 -11.80
C ARG A 221 -14.81 -4.46 -12.52
N ASP A 222 -13.57 -4.71 -12.10
CA ASP A 222 -12.71 -5.75 -12.67
C ASP A 222 -12.94 -7.14 -12.06
N ARG A 223 -14.05 -7.32 -11.32
CA ARG A 223 -14.43 -8.56 -10.62
C ARG A 223 -13.45 -8.94 -9.51
N THR A 224 -12.65 -7.99 -9.02
CA THR A 224 -11.90 -8.19 -7.79
C THR A 224 -12.64 -7.54 -6.64
N ALA A 225 -12.89 -8.31 -5.58
CA ALA A 225 -13.48 -7.80 -4.37
C ALA A 225 -12.43 -7.48 -3.31
N THR A 226 -12.75 -6.58 -2.39
CA THR A 226 -11.87 -6.17 -1.29
C THR A 226 -12.60 -6.38 0.04
N VAL A 227 -11.91 -6.96 1.03
CA VAL A 227 -12.33 -6.95 2.44
C VAL A 227 -11.62 -5.80 3.14
N TYR A 228 -12.38 -4.79 3.58
CA TYR A 228 -11.83 -3.61 4.24
C TYR A 228 -11.77 -3.75 5.75
N TRP A 229 -12.78 -4.40 6.33
CA TRP A 229 -12.95 -4.47 7.76
C TRP A 229 -13.59 -5.79 8.14
N LEU A 230 -13.10 -6.40 9.23
CA LEU A 230 -13.70 -7.57 9.86
C LEU A 230 -13.46 -7.46 11.36
N GLU A 231 -14.53 -7.35 12.13
CA GLU A 231 -14.46 -7.28 13.58
C GLU A 231 -15.47 -8.20 14.25
N THR A 232 -15.08 -8.69 15.44
CA THR A 232 -15.99 -9.31 16.40
C THR A 232 -15.78 -8.63 17.74
N VAL A 233 -16.87 -8.14 18.33
CA VAL A 233 -16.84 -7.43 19.61
C VAL A 233 -16.30 -8.35 20.70
N SER A 234 -15.50 -7.81 21.62
CA SER A 234 -14.68 -8.57 22.58
C SER A 234 -15.39 -9.76 23.27
N PRO A 235 -16.61 -9.61 23.84
CA PRO A 235 -17.31 -10.70 24.54
C PRO A 235 -17.72 -11.89 23.64
N TYR A 236 -17.71 -11.68 22.31
CA TYR A 236 -18.15 -12.64 21.30
C TYR A 236 -17.00 -13.22 20.48
N ARG A 237 -15.75 -12.83 20.77
CA ARG A 237 -14.55 -13.40 20.15
C ARG A 237 -14.40 -14.89 20.48
N HIS A 238 -13.64 -15.59 19.66
CA HIS A 238 -13.37 -17.04 19.78
C HIS A 238 -14.62 -17.95 19.65
N ARG A 239 -15.79 -17.41 19.28
CA ARG A 239 -17.01 -18.19 18.99
C ARG A 239 -17.19 -18.55 17.50
N GLY A 240 -16.16 -18.31 16.68
CA GLY A 240 -16.20 -18.56 15.23
C GLY A 240 -17.03 -17.57 14.41
N LEU A 241 -17.52 -16.47 15.00
CA LEU A 241 -18.36 -15.49 14.29
C LEU A 241 -17.62 -14.83 13.12
N GLY A 242 -16.38 -14.38 13.31
CA GLY A 242 -15.57 -13.81 12.23
C GLY A 242 -15.38 -14.77 11.05
N ARG A 243 -15.24 -16.07 11.30
CA ARG A 243 -15.15 -17.09 10.24
C ARG A 243 -16.47 -17.24 9.49
N LYS A 244 -17.58 -17.41 10.22
CA LYS A 244 -18.92 -17.52 9.61
C LYS A 244 -19.27 -16.29 8.78
N LEU A 245 -18.88 -15.10 9.25
CA LEU A 245 -19.15 -13.85 8.56
C LEU A 245 -18.28 -13.69 7.31
N LEU A 246 -16.99 -14.06 7.39
CA LEU A 246 -16.11 -14.13 6.23
C LEU A 246 -16.64 -15.11 5.18
N ASP A 247 -17.04 -16.33 5.58
CA ASP A 247 -17.59 -17.31 4.65
C ASP A 247 -18.85 -16.79 3.94
N GLN A 248 -19.75 -16.09 4.65
CA GLN A 248 -20.95 -15.46 4.07
C GLN A 248 -20.62 -14.27 3.14
N ALA A 249 -19.62 -13.47 3.47
CA ALA A 249 -19.19 -12.39 2.58
C ALA A 249 -18.58 -12.93 1.29
N LEU A 250 -17.72 -13.95 1.35
CA LEU A 250 -17.13 -14.56 0.16
C LEU A 250 -18.17 -15.21 -0.74
N ALA A 251 -19.19 -15.79 -0.13
CA ALA A 251 -20.42 -16.27 -0.75
C ALA A 251 -21.14 -15.17 -1.54
N LEU A 252 -21.46 -14.05 -0.88
CA LEU A 252 -22.09 -12.89 -1.51
C LEU A 252 -21.24 -12.34 -2.67
N LEU A 253 -19.94 -12.16 -2.45
CA LEU A 253 -19.02 -11.64 -3.47
C LEU A 253 -18.96 -12.56 -4.71
N ALA A 254 -18.99 -13.88 -4.52
CA ALA A 254 -19.04 -14.84 -5.62
C ALA A 254 -20.36 -14.71 -6.42
N GLU A 255 -21.50 -14.52 -5.75
CA GLU A 255 -22.80 -14.29 -6.39
C GLU A 255 -22.83 -12.97 -7.19
N GLU A 256 -22.12 -11.94 -6.71
CA GLU A 256 -21.88 -10.69 -7.44
C GLU A 256 -20.90 -10.81 -8.60
N GLY A 257 -20.34 -12.00 -8.83
CA GLY A 257 -19.45 -12.30 -9.94
C GLY A 257 -17.98 -11.96 -9.67
N ALA A 258 -17.60 -11.72 -8.41
CA ALA A 258 -16.20 -11.58 -8.05
C ALA A 258 -15.45 -12.91 -8.30
N THR A 259 -14.25 -12.79 -8.84
CA THR A 259 -13.36 -13.93 -9.17
C THR A 259 -12.16 -14.01 -8.23
N HIS A 260 -11.85 -12.89 -7.58
CA HIS A 260 -10.73 -12.73 -6.67
C HIS A 260 -11.19 -11.87 -5.49
N VAL A 261 -10.63 -12.13 -4.31
CA VAL A 261 -10.83 -11.32 -3.11
C VAL A 261 -9.47 -10.97 -2.54
N VAL A 262 -9.26 -9.69 -2.28
CA VAL A 262 -8.07 -9.18 -1.61
C VAL A 262 -8.41 -8.74 -0.20
N ALA A 263 -7.48 -8.95 0.72
CA ALA A 263 -7.58 -8.48 2.09
C ALA A 263 -6.23 -7.97 2.56
N VAL A 264 -6.24 -6.84 3.27
CA VAL A 264 -5.05 -6.35 3.96
C VAL A 264 -5.23 -6.56 5.45
N VAL A 265 -4.34 -7.35 6.03
CA VAL A 265 -4.42 -7.71 7.45
C VAL A 265 -3.26 -7.09 8.20
N GLY A 266 -3.55 -6.09 9.04
CA GLY A 266 -2.55 -5.45 9.89
C GLY A 266 -1.93 -6.43 10.90
N THR A 267 -0.66 -6.22 11.24
CA THR A 267 0.07 -7.00 12.26
C THR A 267 -0.11 -6.48 13.68
N SER A 268 -0.87 -5.39 13.85
CA SER A 268 -1.15 -4.63 15.09
C SER A 268 -0.19 -4.90 16.26
N SER A 269 0.72 -3.96 16.50
CA SER A 269 1.49 -3.90 17.77
C SER A 269 0.72 -3.29 18.93
N ARG A 270 -0.60 -3.10 18.83
CA ARG A 270 -1.37 -2.66 19.99
C ARG A 270 -1.34 -3.81 21.02
N PRO A 271 -1.12 -3.53 22.31
CA PRO A 271 -0.98 -4.54 23.36
C PRO A 271 -2.34 -5.15 23.76
N THR A 272 -3.21 -5.44 22.78
CA THR A 272 -4.52 -6.08 22.98
C THR A 272 -4.46 -7.60 22.84
N GLY A 273 -3.25 -8.20 22.82
CA GLY A 273 -3.04 -9.64 23.04
C GLY A 273 -3.53 -10.59 21.94
N THR A 274 -4.06 -10.08 20.83
CA THR A 274 -4.59 -10.88 19.71
C THR A 274 -3.70 -10.85 18.46
N SER A 275 -2.41 -10.57 18.63
CA SER A 275 -1.44 -10.57 17.53
C SER A 275 -1.41 -11.96 16.88
N GLY A 276 -1.77 -12.05 15.59
CA GLY A 276 -1.75 -13.29 14.80
C GLY A 276 -3.09 -13.99 14.56
N ALA A 277 -4.18 -13.64 15.25
CA ALA A 277 -5.48 -14.29 15.05
C ALA A 277 -6.09 -13.98 13.67
N ALA A 278 -5.96 -12.74 13.19
CA ALA A 278 -6.51 -12.33 11.91
C ALA A 278 -5.79 -12.98 10.71
N PRO A 279 -4.44 -12.95 10.57
CA PRO A 279 -3.77 -13.64 9.46
C PRO A 279 -4.13 -15.13 9.38
N ARG A 280 -4.21 -15.81 10.54
CA ARG A 280 -4.60 -17.22 10.60
C ARG A 280 -6.03 -17.46 10.10
N LEU A 281 -6.98 -16.61 10.50
CA LEU A 281 -8.37 -16.70 10.03
C LEU A 281 -8.47 -16.65 8.50
N PHE A 282 -7.78 -15.70 7.88
CA PHE A 282 -7.77 -15.57 6.41
C PHE A 282 -7.06 -16.75 5.75
N HIS A 283 -5.93 -17.21 6.31
CA HIS A 283 -5.23 -18.38 5.79
C HIS A 283 -6.11 -19.66 5.83
N GLU A 284 -6.78 -19.93 6.95
CA GLU A 284 -7.72 -21.05 7.08
C GLU A 284 -8.95 -20.88 6.16
N ALA A 285 -9.24 -19.65 5.73
CA ALA A 285 -10.24 -19.35 4.72
C ALA A 285 -9.66 -19.42 3.30
N GLY A 286 -8.47 -19.99 3.08
CA GLY A 286 -7.89 -20.21 1.76
C GLY A 286 -7.34 -18.94 1.10
N PHE A 287 -7.05 -17.89 1.88
CA PHE A 287 -6.24 -16.78 1.38
C PHE A 287 -4.76 -17.14 1.41
N GLU A 288 -4.06 -16.71 0.37
CA GLU A 288 -2.62 -16.86 0.21
C GLU A 288 -1.93 -15.51 0.45
N LEU A 289 -0.75 -15.56 1.08
CA LEU A 289 0.09 -14.38 1.23
C LEU A 289 0.70 -14.02 -0.12
N VAL A 290 0.43 -12.80 -0.59
CA VAL A 290 1.07 -12.25 -1.79
C VAL A 290 2.31 -11.45 -1.40
N ASP A 291 2.20 -10.58 -0.39
CA ASP A 291 3.33 -9.79 0.08
C ASP A 291 3.15 -9.31 1.52
N GLU A 292 4.28 -8.97 2.13
CA GLU A 292 4.33 -8.22 3.37
C GLU A 292 4.27 -6.72 3.07
N LEU A 293 3.47 -6.00 3.84
CA LEU A 293 3.32 -4.56 3.72
C LEU A 293 4.16 -3.87 4.80
N TRP A 294 5.07 -3.02 4.35
CA TRP A 294 6.04 -2.34 5.20
C TRP A 294 5.78 -0.84 5.23
N GLU A 295 5.90 -0.26 6.41
CA GLU A 295 5.96 1.18 6.63
C GLU A 295 7.39 1.59 6.99
N TYR A 296 7.73 2.86 6.78
CA TYR A 296 9.07 3.35 7.03
C TYR A 296 9.05 4.67 7.78
N ASP A 297 10.03 4.84 8.65
CA ASP A 297 10.25 6.08 9.40
C ASP A 297 11.71 6.50 9.29
N ARG A 298 11.94 7.80 9.17
CA ARG A 298 13.27 8.41 9.17
C ARG A 298 13.25 9.56 10.17
N LEU A 299 14.09 9.46 11.20
CA LEU A 299 14.34 10.52 12.16
C LEU A 299 15.57 11.33 11.72
N SER A 300 15.51 12.65 11.86
CA SER A 300 16.67 13.51 11.68
C SER A 300 17.54 13.53 12.93
N ASP A 301 18.87 13.51 12.73
CA ASP A 301 19.87 13.55 13.81
C ASP A 301 19.75 14.77 14.72
N ALA A 302 19.08 15.84 14.27
CA ALA A 302 18.82 17.03 15.07
C ALA A 302 17.97 16.76 16.34
N VAL A 303 17.23 15.64 16.38
CA VAL A 303 16.40 15.23 17.52
C VAL A 303 17.20 14.43 18.57
N SER A 304 18.38 13.92 18.20
CA SER A 304 19.19 13.02 19.05
C SER A 304 20.15 13.73 20.00
N ALA A 305 20.14 15.07 20.09
CA ALA A 305 20.96 15.79 21.06
C ALA A 305 20.21 15.92 22.40
N PRO A 306 20.56 15.16 23.47
CA PRO A 306 20.02 15.43 24.79
C PRO A 306 20.44 16.84 25.20
N HIS A 307 19.47 17.64 25.66
CA HIS A 307 19.71 18.91 26.33
C HIS A 307 20.75 18.71 27.43
N ARG A 308 22.01 19.11 27.16
CA ARG A 308 22.97 19.39 28.22
C ARG A 308 22.44 20.60 28.96
N THR A 309 21.84 20.38 30.11
CA THR A 309 21.59 21.39 31.13
C THR A 309 22.93 22.06 31.46
N GLN A 310 23.14 23.28 30.94
CA GLN A 310 24.14 24.19 31.48
C GLN A 310 23.57 24.76 32.78
N GLY A 311 24.01 24.19 33.90
CA GLY A 311 23.90 24.82 35.19
C GLY A 311 24.88 26.00 35.29
N ARG A 312 24.35 27.18 35.56
CA ARG A 312 25.01 28.23 36.32
C ARG A 312 24.02 28.80 37.32
#